data_AF-A0A1G0JUF4-F1
#
_entry.id   AF-A0A1G0JUF4-F1
#
_cell.length_a   1.000
_cell.length_b   1.000
_cell.length_c   1.000
_cell.angle_alpha   90.00
_cell.angle_beta   90.00
_cell.angle_gamma   90.00
#
_symmetry.space_group_name_H-M   'P 1'
#
loop_
_entity.id
_entity.type
_entity.pdbx_description
1 polymer ?
#
loop_
_entity_poly.entity_id
_entity_poly.type
_entity_poly.pdbx_seq_one_letter_code
_entity_poly.pdbx_strand_id
1 'polypeptide(L)'
;MIALVLVVTAMCLIAMFLRYKAGSSERRMRSMLARCGLDPELIDKGDTPAIIRDMRSRCRKCQTEAVCERWLAGKETGENSFCPNAETFEILAKSS
;
A
#
# COMPACT_ATOMS: atom_id res chain seq x y z
N MET A 1 2.41 24.65 -30.28
CA MET A 1 2.00 25.06 -28.91
C MET A 1 0.98 24.10 -28.30
N ILE A 2 -0.16 23.81 -28.96
CA ILE A 2 -1.20 22.91 -28.42
C ILE A 2 -0.66 21.53 -28.02
N ALA A 3 0.12 20.88 -28.90
CA ALA A 3 0.71 19.57 -28.60
C ALA A 3 1.63 19.59 -27.37
N LEU A 4 2.42 20.66 -27.20
CA LEU A 4 3.33 20.80 -26.06
C LEU A 4 2.54 21.00 -24.76
N VAL A 5 1.47 21.79 -24.79
CA VAL A 5 0.55 21.97 -23.66
C VAL A 5 -0.09 20.63 -23.28
N LEU A 6 -0.56 19.83 -24.24
CA LEU A 6 -1.17 18.51 -23.98
C LEU A 6 -0.19 17.51 -23.37
N VAL A 7 1.07 17.48 -23.83
CA VAL A 7 2.09 16.60 -23.26
C VAL A 7 2.43 16.99 -21.83
N VAL A 8 2.59 18.28 -21.55
CA VAL A 8 2.88 18.78 -20.19
C VAL A 8 1.71 18.48 -19.25
N THR A 9 0.47 18.74 -19.67
CA THR A 9 -0.70 18.46 -18.83
C THR A 9 -0.84 16.96 -18.56
N ALA A 10 -0.65 16.10 -19.57
CA ALA A 10 -0.66 14.65 -19.37
C ALA A 10 0.41 14.18 -18.37
N MET A 11 1.65 14.68 -18.49
CA MET A 11 2.72 14.36 -17.54
C MET A 11 2.39 14.82 -16.12
N CYS A 12 1.81 16.02 -15.94
CA CYS A 12 1.36 16.52 -14.64
C CYS A 12 0.26 15.61 -14.06
N LEU A 13 -0.74 15.24 -14.85
CA LEU A 13 -1.82 14.35 -14.43
C LEU A 13 -1.28 12.97 -14.02
N ILE A 14 -0.37 12.39 -14.81
CA ILE A 14 0.28 11.11 -14.48
C ILE A 14 1.06 11.23 -13.18
N ALA A 15 1.88 12.27 -13.01
CA ALA A 15 2.65 12.48 -11.79
C ALA A 15 1.76 12.65 -10.55
N MET A 16 0.64 13.39 -10.67
CA MET A 16 -0.35 13.53 -9.60
C MET A 16 -1.03 12.20 -9.28
N PHE A 17 -1.42 11.43 -10.29
CA PHE A 17 -2.04 10.12 -10.11
C PHE A 17 -1.10 9.13 -9.41
N LEU A 18 0.18 9.10 -9.81
CA LEU A 18 1.20 8.25 -9.18
C LEU A 18 1.45 8.64 -7.71
N ARG A 19 1.48 9.94 -7.41
CA ARG A 19 1.59 10.43 -6.02
C ARG A 19 0.36 10.07 -5.18
N TYR A 20 -0.83 10.26 -5.73
CA TYR A 20 -2.08 9.86 -5.09
C TYR A 20 -2.10 8.35 -4.77
N LYS A 21 -1.74 7.51 -5.75
CA LYS A 21 -1.62 6.06 -5.54
C LYS A 21 -0.60 5.72 -4.45
N ALA A 22 0.56 6.36 -4.44
CA ALA A 22 1.58 6.13 -3.42
C ALA A 22 1.05 6.45 -2.01
N GLY A 23 0.46 7.63 -1.81
CA GLY A 23 -0.10 8.03 -0.51
C GLY A 23 -1.25 7.13 -0.04
N SER A 24 -2.17 6.78 -0.95
CA SER A 24 -3.27 5.85 -0.65
C SER A 24 -2.76 4.46 -0.27
N SER A 25 -1.78 3.93 -1.01
CA SER A 25 -1.17 2.63 -0.71
C SER A 25 -0.48 2.62 0.65
N GLU A 26 0.22 3.70 1.01
CA GLU A 26 0.92 3.80 2.29
C GLU A 26 -0.06 3.86 3.46
N ARG A 27 -1.08 4.71 3.39
CA ARG A 27 -2.11 4.81 4.43
C ARG A 27 -2.79 3.46 4.66
N ARG A 28 -3.15 2.76 3.58
CA ARG A 28 -3.75 1.42 3.65
C ARG A 28 -2.81 0.41 4.28
N MET A 29 -1.53 0.44 3.89
CA MET A 29 -0.53 -0.48 4.44
C MET A 29 -0.32 -0.28 5.95
N ARG A 30 -0.29 0.97 6.43
CA ARG A 30 -0.26 1.28 7.86
C ARG A 30 -1.47 0.70 8.60
N SER A 31 -2.67 0.85 8.04
CA SER A 31 -3.89 0.26 8.63
C SER A 31 -3.88 -1.28 8.63
N MET A 32 -3.35 -1.90 7.56
CA MET A 32 -3.20 -3.35 7.48
C MET A 32 -2.23 -3.87 8.54
N LEU A 33 -1.07 -3.21 8.72
CA LEU A 33 -0.11 -3.53 9.78
C LEU A 33 -0.78 -3.47 11.15
N ALA A 34 -1.43 -2.35 11.48
CA ALA A 34 -2.13 -2.17 12.75
C ALA A 34 -3.12 -3.32 13.02
N ARG A 35 -3.91 -3.69 12.00
CA ARG A 35 -4.90 -4.76 12.15
C ARG A 35 -4.27 -6.14 12.29
N CYS A 36 -3.10 -6.36 11.71
CA CYS A 36 -2.31 -7.59 11.89
C CYS A 36 -1.52 -7.60 13.22
N GLY A 37 -1.70 -6.61 14.10
CA GLY A 37 -0.99 -6.51 15.39
C GLY A 37 0.44 -6.00 15.27
N LEU A 38 0.82 -5.45 14.11
CA LEU A 38 2.13 -4.88 13.84
C LEU A 38 2.14 -3.37 14.04
N ASP A 39 3.31 -2.85 14.45
CA ASP A 39 3.53 -1.41 14.57
C ASP A 39 3.44 -0.72 13.19
N PRO A 40 2.51 0.23 12.98
CA PRO A 40 2.39 0.99 11.73
C PRO A 40 3.64 1.79 11.37
N GLU A 41 4.47 2.14 12.36
CA GLU A 41 5.72 2.86 12.15
C GLU A 41 6.82 1.99 11.55
N LEU A 42 6.62 0.66 11.42
CA LEU A 42 7.50 -0.21 10.62
C LEU A 42 7.68 0.29 9.19
N ILE A 43 6.70 1.03 8.68
CA ILE A 43 6.75 1.69 7.37
C ILE A 43 7.87 2.74 7.27
N ASP A 44 8.24 3.33 8.40
CA ASP A 44 9.22 4.41 8.51
C ASP A 44 10.54 3.95 9.17
N LYS A 45 10.54 2.79 9.85
CA LYS A 45 11.73 2.23 10.53
C LYS A 45 12.77 1.67 9.53
N GLY A 46 14.02 2.04 9.76
CA GLY A 46 15.16 1.77 8.89
C GLY A 46 15.77 0.36 8.99
N ASP A 47 15.25 -0.51 9.85
CA ASP A 47 15.86 -1.83 10.13
C ASP A 47 15.46 -2.91 9.11
N THR A 48 14.34 -2.73 8.40
CA THR A 48 13.87 -3.65 7.33
C THR A 48 13.56 -2.93 6.00
N PRO A 49 14.43 -2.03 5.51
CA PRO A 49 14.09 -1.09 4.46
C PRO A 49 13.85 -1.77 3.11
N ALA A 50 14.47 -2.93 2.86
CA ALA A 50 14.25 -3.72 1.66
C ALA A 50 12.88 -4.42 1.67
N ILE A 51 12.50 -5.05 2.80
CA ILE A 51 11.22 -5.75 2.96
C ILE A 51 10.07 -4.75 2.84
N ILE A 52 10.14 -3.64 3.57
CA ILE A 52 9.10 -2.60 3.55
C ILE A 52 8.96 -1.96 2.16
N ARG A 53 10.08 -1.72 1.45
CA ARG A 53 10.05 -1.21 0.08
C ARG A 53 9.36 -2.18 -0.88
N ASP A 54 9.63 -3.48 -0.74
CA ASP A 54 9.00 -4.49 -1.59
C ASP A 54 7.51 -4.64 -1.29
N MET A 55 7.12 -4.68 -0.01
CA MET A 55 5.71 -4.70 0.39
C MET A 55 4.95 -3.46 -0.12
N ARG A 56 5.53 -2.26 -0.03
CA ARG A 56 4.96 -1.03 -0.60
C ARG A 56 4.80 -1.13 -2.12
N SER A 57 5.79 -1.70 -2.81
CA SER A 57 5.75 -1.94 -4.27
C SER A 57 4.60 -2.88 -4.65
N ARG A 58 4.47 -4.03 -3.95
CA ARG A 58 3.39 -5.00 -4.15
C ARG A 58 2.02 -4.38 -3.86
N CYS A 59 1.89 -3.65 -2.75
CA CYS A 59 0.63 -2.98 -2.37
C CYS A 59 0.20 -1.93 -3.40
N ARG A 60 1.13 -1.13 -3.94
CA ARG A 60 0.82 -0.10 -4.95
C ARG A 60 0.35 -0.68 -6.28
N LYS A 61 0.81 -1.89 -6.60
CA LYS A 61 0.47 -2.61 -7.84
C LYS A 61 -0.75 -3.53 -7.67
N CYS A 62 -1.16 -3.83 -6.44
CA CYS A 62 -2.33 -4.66 -6.21
C CYS A 62 -3.59 -3.96 -6.73
N GLN A 63 -4.54 -4.73 -7.25
CA GLN A 63 -5.80 -4.23 -7.83
C GLN A 63 -7.01 -4.57 -6.96
N THR A 64 -6.75 -4.95 -5.70
CA THR A 64 -7.76 -5.40 -4.74
C THR A 64 -7.98 -4.38 -3.62
N GLU A 65 -7.67 -3.10 -3.88
CA GLU A 65 -7.74 -2.03 -2.87
C GLU A 65 -9.12 -1.94 -2.22
N ALA A 66 -10.20 -2.10 -3.01
CA ALA A 66 -11.56 -2.09 -2.50
C ALA A 66 -11.85 -3.21 -1.49
N VAL A 67 -11.24 -4.39 -1.67
CA VAL A 67 -11.35 -5.51 -0.73
C VAL A 67 -10.60 -5.17 0.56
N CYS A 68 -9.40 -4.59 0.45
CA CYS A 68 -8.66 -4.12 1.63
C CYS A 68 -9.48 -3.13 2.45
N GLU A 69 -10.09 -2.11 1.82
CA GLU A 69 -10.87 -1.10 2.54
C GLU A 69 -12.10 -1.69 3.22
N ARG A 70 -12.83 -2.60 2.54
CA ARG A 70 -13.99 -3.28 3.15
C ARG A 70 -13.56 -4.20 4.28
N TRP A 71 -12.49 -4.96 4.09
CA TRP A 71 -11.90 -5.77 5.13
C TRP A 71 -11.58 -4.87 6.31
N LEU A 72 -10.72 -3.85 6.16
CA LEU A 72 -10.34 -2.90 7.23
C LEU A 72 -11.52 -2.24 7.94
N ALA A 73 -12.63 -1.99 7.24
CA ALA A 73 -13.87 -1.48 7.81
C ALA A 73 -14.72 -2.53 8.57
N GLY A 74 -14.24 -3.77 8.68
CA GLY A 74 -14.96 -4.90 9.29
C GLY A 74 -16.11 -5.46 8.45
N LYS A 75 -16.23 -5.06 7.17
CA LYS A 75 -17.31 -5.48 6.27
C LYS A 75 -17.04 -6.81 5.56
N GLU A 76 -15.78 -7.24 5.53
CA GLU A 76 -15.39 -8.59 5.10
C GLU A 76 -14.79 -9.32 6.30
N THR A 77 -15.26 -10.56 6.52
CA THR A 77 -14.77 -11.45 7.58
C THR A 77 -13.64 -12.35 7.07
N GLY A 78 -12.92 -12.97 8.00
CA GLY A 78 -11.81 -13.87 7.67
C GLY A 78 -10.44 -13.17 7.60
N GLU A 79 -9.44 -13.96 7.19
CA GLU A 79 -8.05 -13.53 7.09
C GLU A 79 -7.80 -12.62 5.88
N ASN A 80 -6.60 -12.05 5.80
CA ASN A 80 -6.18 -11.15 4.72
C ASN A 80 -5.60 -11.90 3.50
N SER A 81 -6.01 -13.14 3.23
CA SER A 81 -5.44 -14.00 2.16
C SER A 81 -5.56 -13.41 0.74
N PHE A 82 -6.47 -12.46 0.52
CA PHE A 82 -6.57 -11.67 -0.71
C PHE A 82 -5.39 -10.69 -0.92
N CYS A 83 -4.61 -10.42 0.12
CA CYS A 83 -3.53 -9.45 0.11
C CYS A 83 -2.21 -10.11 -0.32
N PRO A 84 -1.49 -9.56 -1.32
CA PRO A 84 -0.19 -10.11 -1.73
C PRO A 84 0.93 -9.94 -0.67
N ASN A 85 0.67 -9.22 0.41
CA ASN A 85 1.58 -9.05 1.55
C ASN A 85 1.16 -9.89 2.77
N ALA A 86 0.10 -10.71 2.67
CA ALA A 86 -0.45 -11.47 3.80
C ALA A 86 0.62 -12.30 4.52
N GLU A 87 1.34 -13.12 3.77
CA GLU A 87 2.44 -13.95 4.29
C GLU A 87 3.54 -13.12 4.96
N THR A 88 3.90 -11.96 4.38
CA THR A 88 4.92 -11.09 4.97
C THR A 88 4.45 -10.47 6.28
N PHE A 89 3.17 -10.09 6.39
CA PHE A 89 2.61 -9.63 7.66
C PHE A 89 2.67 -10.73 8.73
N GLU A 90 2.35 -11.98 8.37
CA GLU A 90 2.41 -13.11 9.29
C GLU A 90 3.85 -13.38 9.78
N ILE A 91 4.82 -13.37 8.88
CA ILE A 91 6.24 -13.57 9.23
C ILE A 91 6.73 -12.47 10.19
N LEU A 92 6.39 -11.20 9.90
CA LEU A 92 6.76 -10.08 10.76
C LEU A 92 6.09 -10.18 12.14
N ALA A 93 4.82 -10.58 12.19
CA ALA A 93 4.08 -10.71 13.45
C ALA A 93 4.62 -11.83 14.34
N LYS A 94 5.13 -12.92 13.75
CA LYS A 94 5.79 -14.02 14.49
C LYS A 94 7.21 -13.67 14.96
N SER A 95 7.81 -12.63 14.39
CA SER A 95 9.19 -12.21 14.69
C SER A 95 9.26 -10.99 15.61
N SER A 96 8.11 -10.48 16.05
CA SER A 96 7.98 -9.28 16.91
C SER A 96 7.74 -9.66 18.38
#